data_AF-A0A699JAQ0-F1
#
_entry.id   AF-A0A699JAQ0-F1
#
_cell.length_a   1.000
_cell.length_b   1.000
_cell.length_c   1.000
_cell.angle_alpha   90.00
_cell.angle_beta   90.00
_cell.angle_gamma   90.00
#
_symmetry.space_group_name_H-M   'P 1'
#
loop_
_entity.id
_entity.type
_entity.pdbx_description
1 polymer ?
#
loop_
_entity_poly.entity_id
_entity_poly.type
_entity_poly.pdbx_seq_one_letter_code
_entity_poly.pdbx_strand_id
1 'polypeptide(L)'
;MDFVTKLPRTSSGYDTIWVIVDRLTKAVHFLPMREDDSMDKLTKLYLKEVVTRHGIPVLIISDRDPRFASNFWKAFQKALGTRLDMSIAYHPETDGQSERTIQTLEDMLRAYVIDFGNG
;
A
#
# COMPACT_ATOMS: atom_id res chain seq x y z
N MET A 1 -2.19 4.52 -1.90
CA MET A 1 -1.53 3.22 -1.65
C MET A 1 -0.14 3.54 -1.16
N ASP A 2 0.30 2.83 -0.13
CA ASP A 2 1.59 3.08 0.52
C ASP A 2 2.17 1.78 1.07
N PHE A 3 3.48 1.74 1.33
CA PHE A 3 4.16 0.62 1.97
C PHE A 3 4.84 1.04 3.27
N VAL A 4 4.45 0.40 4.37
CA VAL A 4 5.20 0.48 5.62
C VAL A 4 6.28 -0.60 5.58
N THR A 5 7.51 -0.21 5.32
CA THR A 5 8.69 -1.11 5.19
C THR A 5 9.54 -1.12 6.46
N LYS A 6 10.58 -1.96 6.49
CA LYS A 6 11.55 -2.07 7.58
C LYS A 6 10.94 -2.38 8.95
N LEU A 7 9.86 -3.14 8.96
CA LEU A 7 9.28 -3.66 10.19
C LEU A 7 10.12 -4.87 10.67
N PRO A 8 10.20 -5.14 11.97
CA PRO A 8 10.67 -6.39 12.52
C PRO A 8 9.98 -7.55 11.83
N ARG A 9 10.81 -8.50 11.42
CA ARG A 9 10.38 -9.64 10.64
C ARG A 9 9.57 -10.59 11.52
N THR A 10 8.36 -10.94 11.07
CA THR A 10 7.55 -11.96 11.73
C THR A 10 8.21 -13.35 11.63
N SER A 11 7.76 -14.32 12.44
CA SER A 11 8.20 -15.72 12.32
C SER A 11 7.90 -16.33 10.94
N SER A 12 6.87 -15.83 10.25
CA SER A 12 6.52 -16.18 8.87
C SER A 12 7.29 -15.39 7.80
N GLY A 13 8.19 -14.49 8.22
CA GLY A 13 9.13 -13.80 7.35
C GLY A 13 8.66 -12.45 6.80
N TYR A 14 7.48 -11.95 7.17
CA TYR A 14 6.96 -10.67 6.69
C TYR A 14 7.61 -9.49 7.42
N ASP A 15 7.99 -8.46 6.68
CA ASP A 15 8.67 -7.25 7.19
C ASP A 15 8.10 -5.96 6.58
N THR A 16 7.04 -6.07 5.79
CA THR A 16 6.38 -4.96 5.12
C THR A 16 4.86 -5.10 5.19
N ILE A 17 4.16 -3.99 5.35
CA ILE A 17 2.69 -3.91 5.22
C ILE A 17 2.35 -3.03 4.02
N TRP A 18 1.58 -3.57 3.08
CA TRP A 18 0.99 -2.79 2.00
C TRP A 18 -0.37 -2.23 2.43
N VAL A 19 -0.46 -0.91 2.49
CA VAL A 19 -1.66 -0.17 2.88
C VAL A 19 -2.43 0.29 1.65
N ILE A 20 -3.69 -0.13 1.56
CA ILE A 20 -4.60 0.26 0.49
C ILE A 20 -5.89 0.76 1.11
N VAL A 21 -6.24 2.01 0.80
CA VAL A 21 -7.48 2.63 1.26
C VAL A 21 -8.40 2.82 0.08
N ASP A 22 -9.62 2.29 0.18
CA ASP A 22 -10.69 2.68 -0.71
C ASP A 22 -11.21 4.05 -0.30
N ARG A 23 -11.10 5.04 -1.18
CA ARG A 23 -11.50 6.42 -0.89
C ARG A 23 -13.01 6.58 -0.76
N LEU A 24 -13.81 5.69 -1.36
CA LEU A 24 -15.26 5.75 -1.33
C LEU A 24 -15.81 5.22 0.01
N THR A 25 -15.48 3.96 0.34
CA THR A 25 -15.99 3.32 1.56
C THR A 25 -15.16 3.63 2.81
N LYS A 26 -13.97 4.21 2.63
CA LYS A 26 -12.94 4.37 3.67
C LYS A 26 -12.47 3.04 4.27
N ALA A 27 -12.77 1.91 3.63
CA ALA A 27 -12.22 0.62 4.01
C ALA A 27 -10.70 0.60 3.79
N VAL A 28 -9.99 0.02 4.76
CA VAL A 28 -8.53 -0.08 4.75
C VAL A 28 -8.12 -1.54 4.68
N HIS A 29 -7.20 -1.85 3.77
CA HIS A 29 -6.56 -3.16 3.66
C HIS A 29 -5.11 -3.03 4.12
N PHE A 30 -4.74 -3.87 5.09
CA PHE A 30 -3.37 -4.07 5.55
C PHE A 30 -2.90 -5.44 5.08
N LEU A 31 -2.12 -5.47 4.01
CA LEU A 31 -1.69 -6.72 3.39
C LEU A 31 -0.24 -7.00 3.78
N PRO A 32 0.04 -8.08 4.54
CA PRO A 32 1.41 -8.44 4.90
C PRO A 32 2.17 -8.93 3.67
N MET A 33 3.39 -8.44 3.50
CA MET A 33 4.29 -8.86 2.43
C MET A 33 5.74 -8.78 2.88
N ARG A 34 6.64 -9.32 2.06
CA ARG A 34 8.08 -9.16 2.26
C ARG A 34 8.59 -8.04 1.37
N GLU A 35 9.58 -7.28 1.83
CA GLU A 35 10.18 -6.20 1.05
C GLU A 35 10.81 -6.74 -0.25
N ASP A 36 11.35 -7.97 -0.20
CA ASP A 36 11.94 -8.69 -1.33
C ASP A 36 10.93 -9.49 -2.18
N ASP A 37 9.63 -9.37 -1.92
CA ASP A 37 8.62 -10.03 -2.74
C ASP A 37 8.64 -9.53 -4.19
N SER A 38 8.59 -10.48 -5.13
CA SER A 38 8.56 -10.15 -6.56
C SER A 38 7.28 -9.38 -6.95
N MET A 39 7.37 -8.63 -8.05
CA MET A 39 6.21 -7.94 -8.64
C MET A 39 5.08 -8.89 -9.04
N ASP A 40 5.38 -10.15 -9.40
CA ASP A 40 4.36 -11.18 -9.66
C ASP A 40 3.57 -11.52 -8.39
N LYS A 41 4.25 -11.68 -7.25
CA LYS A 41 3.57 -11.94 -5.98
C LYS A 41 2.74 -10.73 -5.54
N LEU A 42 3.27 -9.51 -5.72
CA LEU A 42 2.58 -8.26 -5.44
C LEU A 42 1.30 -8.13 -6.28
N THR A 43 1.36 -8.36 -7.59
CA THR A 43 0.18 -8.29 -8.47
C THR A 43 -0.87 -9.34 -8.14
N LYS A 44 -0.45 -10.58 -7.84
CA LYS A 44 -1.37 -11.65 -7.39
C LYS A 44 -2.10 -11.27 -6.10
N LEU A 45 -1.37 -10.73 -5.12
CA LEU A 45 -1.93 -10.26 -3.87
C LEU A 45 -2.94 -9.11 -4.11
N TYR A 46 -2.59 -8.15 -4.96
CA TYR A 46 -3.49 -7.06 -5.34
C TYR A 46 -4.78 -7.54 -6.01
N LEU A 47 -4.68 -8.44 -7.00
CA LEU A 47 -5.86 -8.99 -7.68
C LEU A 47 -6.76 -9.74 -6.71
N LYS A 48 -6.16 -10.54 -5.82
CA LYS A 48 -6.88 -11.35 -4.84
C LYS A 48 -7.58 -10.49 -3.80
N GLU A 49 -6.90 -9.51 -3.21
CA GLU A 49 -7.42 -8.81 -2.03
C GLU A 49 -8.15 -7.52 -2.39
N VAL A 50 -7.80 -6.86 -3.49
CA VAL A 50 -8.42 -5.61 -3.93
C VAL A 50 -9.43 -5.87 -5.04
N VAL A 51 -8.97 -6.38 -6.19
CA VAL A 51 -9.82 -6.47 -7.39
C VAL A 51 -10.98 -7.44 -7.21
N THR A 52 -10.76 -8.56 -6.52
CA THR A 52 -11.83 -9.53 -6.26
C THR A 52 -12.91 -8.98 -5.32
N ARG A 53 -12.57 -8.05 -4.42
CA ARG A 53 -13.50 -7.49 -3.43
C ARG A 53 -14.19 -6.22 -3.90
N HIS A 54 -13.48 -5.35 -4.63
CA HIS A 54 -13.93 -4.00 -4.97
C HIS A 54 -14.07 -3.77 -6.47
N GLY A 55 -13.66 -4.73 -7.29
CA GLY A 55 -13.50 -4.55 -8.73
C GLY A 55 -12.22 -3.79 -9.09
N ILE A 56 -12.08 -3.47 -10.38
CA ILE A 56 -10.92 -2.73 -10.89
C ILE A 56 -11.09 -1.25 -10.54
N PRO A 57 -10.15 -0.63 -9.81
CA PRO A 57 -10.22 0.80 -9.51
C PRO A 57 -10.09 1.64 -10.77
N VAL A 58 -10.87 2.72 -10.87
CA VAL A 58 -10.71 3.70 -11.97
C VAL A 58 -9.44 4.53 -11.79
N LEU A 59 -9.08 4.84 -10.54
CA LEU A 59 -7.95 5.68 -10.17
C LEU A 59 -7.23 5.11 -8.95
N ILE A 60 -5.91 5.01 -9.03
CA ILE A 60 -5.03 4.76 -7.89
C ILE A 60 -4.17 6.01 -7.69
N ILE A 61 -4.13 6.48 -6.45
CA ILE A 61 -3.13 7.44 -5.98
C ILE A 61 -2.15 6.65 -5.12
N SER A 62 -0.88 6.59 -5.53
CA SER A 62 0.19 5.96 -4.76
C SER A 62 1.24 6.98 -4.33
N ASP A 63 2.08 6.63 -3.37
CA ASP A 63 3.32 7.35 -3.14
C ASP A 63 4.32 7.11 -4.28
N ARG A 64 5.58 7.54 -4.08
CA ARG A 64 6.66 7.43 -5.07
C ARG A 64 7.52 6.18 -4.88
N ASP A 65 7.03 5.16 -4.17
CA ASP A 65 7.75 3.92 -3.99
C ASP A 65 8.19 3.32 -5.36
N PRO A 66 9.45 2.85 -5.50
CA PRO A 66 9.97 2.29 -6.75
C PRO A 66 9.11 1.16 -7.34
N ARG A 67 8.40 0.39 -6.51
CA ARG A 67 7.49 -0.67 -6.97
C ARG A 67 6.34 -0.08 -7.79
N PHE A 68 5.76 1.02 -7.34
CA PHE A 68 4.71 1.74 -8.09
C PHE A 68 5.27 2.53 -9.28
N ALA A 69 6.52 3.01 -9.16
CA ALA A 69 7.20 3.69 -10.26
C ALA A 69 7.68 2.76 -11.39
N SER A 70 7.72 1.45 -11.13
CA SER A 70 8.19 0.45 -12.09
C SER A 70 7.37 0.43 -13.38
N ASN A 71 8.05 0.16 -14.50
CA ASN A 71 7.38 0.01 -15.80
C ASN A 71 6.37 -1.13 -15.79
N PHE A 72 6.66 -2.20 -15.04
CA PHE A 72 5.77 -3.34 -14.90
C PHE A 72 4.45 -2.94 -14.22
N TRP A 73 4.49 -2.24 -13.09
CA TRP A 73 3.27 -1.82 -12.39
C TRP A 73 2.45 -0.84 -13.22
N LYS A 74 3.10 0.13 -13.88
CA LYS A 74 2.44 1.07 -14.80
C LYS A 74 1.75 0.34 -15.95
N ALA A 75 2.43 -0.62 -16.58
CA ALA A 75 1.86 -1.40 -17.67
C ALA A 75 0.70 -2.29 -17.19
N PHE A 76 0.84 -2.92 -16.03
CA PHE A 76 -0.19 -3.72 -15.39
C PHE A 76 -1.47 -2.91 -15.12
N GLN A 77 -1.34 -1.75 -14.48
CA GLN A 77 -2.50 -0.87 -14.23
C GLN A 77 -3.12 -0.34 -15.53
N LYS A 78 -2.30 0.03 -16.52
CA LYS A 78 -2.78 0.42 -17.85
C LYS A 78 -3.59 -0.71 -18.52
N ALA A 79 -3.13 -1.95 -18.41
CA ALA A 79 -3.83 -3.12 -18.98
C ALA A 79 -5.17 -3.39 -18.29
N LEU A 80 -5.28 -3.09 -16.98
CA LEU A 80 -6.55 -3.13 -16.26
C LEU A 80 -7.48 -1.95 -16.58
N GLY A 81 -6.98 -0.90 -17.25
CA GLY A 81 -7.74 0.33 -17.48
C GLY A 81 -7.73 1.30 -16.29
N THR A 82 -6.86 1.07 -15.31
CA THR A 82 -6.70 1.91 -14.12
C THR A 82 -5.77 3.08 -14.43
N ARG A 83 -6.16 4.31 -14.07
CA ARG A 83 -5.24 5.45 -14.05
C ARG A 83 -4.39 5.39 -12.78
N LEU A 84 -3.07 5.51 -12.92
CA LEU A 84 -2.13 5.57 -11.81
C LEU A 84 -1.53 6.97 -11.72
N ASP A 85 -1.87 7.69 -10.66
CA ASP A 85 -1.32 8.99 -10.33
C ASP A 85 -0.41 8.83 -9.09
N MET A 86 0.75 9.49 -9.07
CA MET A 86 1.63 9.50 -7.90
C MET A 86 1.44 10.79 -7.12
N SER A 87 1.34 10.68 -5.80
CA SER A 87 1.32 11.85 -4.94
C SER A 87 2.62 12.63 -5.08
N ILE A 88 2.50 13.94 -5.02
CA ILE A 88 3.61 14.83 -4.76
C ILE A 88 3.77 14.81 -3.24
N ALA A 89 4.98 14.57 -2.72
CA ALA A 89 5.24 14.64 -1.29
C ALA A 89 4.64 15.95 -0.74
N TYR A 90 3.77 15.85 0.26
CA TYR A 90 3.09 16.99 0.89
C TYR A 90 2.21 17.85 -0.05
N HIS A 91 1.12 17.29 -0.59
CA HIS A 91 0.04 18.11 -1.19
C HIS A 91 -1.37 17.63 -0.75
N PRO A 92 -1.86 18.09 0.42
CA PRO A 92 -3.10 17.61 1.03
C PRO A 92 -4.35 18.33 0.48
N GLU A 93 -4.49 18.49 -0.83
CA GLU A 93 -5.50 19.41 -1.37
C GLU A 93 -6.86 18.78 -1.72
N THR A 94 -7.05 17.46 -1.58
CA THR A 94 -8.38 16.88 -1.89
C THR A 94 -8.85 15.71 -1.02
N ASP A 95 -7.99 15.05 -0.24
CA ASP A 95 -8.40 14.00 0.73
C ASP A 95 -7.44 13.91 1.93
N GLY A 96 -7.01 15.06 2.45
CA GLY A 96 -6.05 15.15 3.55
C GLY A 96 -6.52 14.46 4.84
N GLN A 97 -7.81 14.14 4.98
CA GLN A 97 -8.32 13.30 6.07
C GLN A 97 -7.88 11.85 5.92
N SER A 98 -8.11 11.22 4.77
CA SER A 98 -7.67 9.83 4.55
C SER A 98 -6.15 9.70 4.65
N GLU A 99 -5.40 10.68 4.16
CA GLU A 99 -3.94 10.72 4.23
C GLU A 99 -3.45 10.84 5.69
N ARG A 100 -4.07 11.70 6.50
CA ARG A 100 -3.77 11.80 7.94
C ARG A 100 -4.15 10.54 8.72
N THR A 101 -5.27 9.90 8.39
CA THR A 101 -5.70 8.64 9.00
C THR A 101 -4.72 7.52 8.67
N ILE A 102 -4.27 7.42 7.41
CA ILE A 102 -3.23 6.47 6.99
C ILE A 102 -1.94 6.74 7.77
N GLN A 103 -1.46 7.99 7.79
CA GLN A 103 -0.23 8.33 8.51
C GLN A 103 -0.32 8.00 10.00
N THR A 104 -1.44 8.30 10.63
CA THR A 104 -1.67 7.98 12.06
C THR A 104 -1.63 6.46 12.29
N LEU A 105 -2.26 5.68 11.40
CA LEU A 105 -2.22 4.22 11.45
C LEU A 105 -0.81 3.68 11.23
N GLU A 106 -0.04 4.23 10.30
CA GLU A 106 1.36 3.87 10.10
C GLU A 106 2.21 4.17 11.33
N ASP A 107 2.04 5.35 11.93
CA ASP A 107 2.78 5.79 13.11
C ASP A 107 2.44 4.88 14.31
N MET A 108 1.17 4.51 14.47
CA MET A 108 0.73 3.54 15.48
C MET A 108 1.34 2.16 15.24
N LEU A 109 1.35 1.68 13.99
CA LEU A 109 1.95 0.39 13.65
C LEU A 109 3.45 0.39 13.91
N ARG A 110 4.17 1.45 13.54
CA ARG A 110 5.61 1.62 13.84
C ARG A 110 5.86 1.66 15.35
N ALA A 111 5.06 2.40 16.11
CA ALA A 111 5.20 2.49 17.56
C ALA A 111 4.99 1.13 18.25
N TYR A 112 3.90 0.44 17.89
CA TYR A 112 3.60 -0.90 18.44
C TYR A 112 4.71 -1.89 18.13
N VAL A 113 5.23 -1.83 16.91
CA VAL A 113 6.33 -2.66 16.45
C VAL A 113 7.63 -2.41 17.22
N ILE A 114 7.94 -1.15 17.56
CA ILE A 114 9.12 -0.79 18.37
C ILE A 114 9.01 -1.34 19.79
N ASP A 115 7.82 -1.28 20.41
CA ASP A 115 7.60 -1.75 21.78
C ASP A 115 7.78 -3.27 21.92
N PHE A 116 7.44 -4.05 20.90
CA PHE A 116 7.62 -5.52 20.90
C PHE A 116 9.01 -5.98 20.43
N GLY A 117 9.85 -5.09 19.90
CA GLY A 117 11.22 -5.39 19.47
C GLY A 117 12.26 -5.41 20.60
N ASN A 118 11.86 -5.04 21.82
CA ASN A 118 12.71 -4.96 23.02
C ASN A 118 12.47 -6.11 24.02
N GLY A 119 11.81 -7.19 23.59
CA GLY A 119 11.53 -8.39 24.41
C GLY A 119 12.39 -9.59 24.04
#